data_AF-A0A7V9N8K7-F1
#
_entry.id   AF-A0A7V9N8K7-F1
#
_cell.length_a   1.000
_cell.length_b   1.000
_cell.length_c   1.000
_cell.angle_alpha   90.00
_cell.angle_beta   90.00
_cell.angle_gamma   90.00
#
_symmetry.space_group_name_H-M   'P 1'
#
loop_
_entity.id
_entity.type
_entity.pdbx_description
1 polymer ?
#
loop_
_entity_poly.entity_id
_entity_poly.type
_entity_poly.pdbx_seq_one_letter_code
_entity_poly.pdbx_strand_id
1 'polypeptide(L)'
;MAPLRSGALITATFAADQGREVFVVPGSVFAQASEGTNAMLRDGARIVRDGADVLDDLNLGMGRVSSVQQAQMPLDDNERLLYMALRDEARHIDELAEEAGLGAGQAGALLLTMELKGLVRNHGAQFYVRR
;
A
#
# COMPACT_ATOMS: atom_id res chain seq x y z
N MET A 1 23.53 -2.62 6.18
CA MET A 1 24.59 -3.59 5.82
C MET A 1 25.12 -4.23 7.10
N ALA A 2 25.26 -5.55 7.11
CA ALA A 2 25.73 -6.33 8.25
C ALA A 2 26.75 -7.41 7.84
N PRO A 3 27.92 -7.49 8.51
CA PRO A 3 28.87 -8.58 8.32
C PRO A 3 28.33 -9.91 8.87
N LEU A 4 28.95 -11.03 8.46
CA LEU A 4 28.48 -12.39 8.74
C LEU A 4 28.29 -12.73 10.24
N ARG A 5 29.00 -12.05 11.14
CA ARG A 5 28.91 -12.24 12.60
C ARG A 5 28.39 -11.00 13.34
N SER A 6 27.52 -10.23 12.69
CA SER A 6 26.89 -9.05 13.31
C SER A 6 25.79 -9.42 14.29
N GLY A 7 25.67 -8.70 15.41
CA GLY A 7 24.51 -8.81 16.30
C GLY A 7 23.17 -8.51 15.60
N ALA A 8 23.19 -7.69 14.55
CA ALA A 8 22.01 -7.45 13.72
C ALA A 8 21.54 -8.71 12.97
N LEU A 9 22.47 -9.62 12.62
CA LEU A 9 22.16 -10.86 11.91
C LEU A 9 21.48 -11.87 12.84
N ILE A 10 21.86 -11.91 14.12
CA ILE A 10 21.21 -12.73 15.14
C ILE A 10 19.73 -12.35 15.27
N THR A 11 19.45 -11.05 15.40
CA THR A 11 18.06 -10.56 15.47
C THR A 11 17.27 -10.87 14.20
N ALA A 12 17.91 -10.73 13.03
CA ALA A 12 17.28 -11.06 11.76
C ALA A 12 16.93 -12.56 11.65
N THR A 13 17.84 -13.46 12.03
CA THR A 13 17.57 -14.91 12.07
C THR A 13 16.41 -15.23 13.01
N PHE A 14 16.42 -14.68 14.22
CA PHE A 14 15.35 -14.92 15.18
C PHE A 14 13.99 -14.38 14.71
N ALA A 15 13.97 -13.29 13.95
CA ALA A 15 12.76 -12.78 13.33
C ALA A 15 12.23 -13.74 12.26
N ALA A 16 13.10 -14.26 11.40
CA ALA A 16 12.75 -15.25 10.37
C ALA A 16 12.20 -16.54 10.99
N ASP A 17 12.83 -17.05 12.05
CA ASP A 17 12.40 -18.27 12.76
C ASP A 17 10.99 -18.14 13.38
N GLN A 18 10.56 -16.91 13.69
CA GLN A 18 9.22 -16.62 14.19
C GLN A 18 8.21 -16.35 13.06
N GLY A 19 8.58 -16.59 11.80
CA GLY A 19 7.74 -16.31 10.65
C GLY A 19 7.53 -14.82 10.39
N ARG A 20 8.41 -13.95 10.90
CA ARG A 20 8.37 -12.51 10.58
C ARG A 20 9.16 -12.24 9.32
N GLU A 21 8.66 -11.33 8.50
CA GLU A 21 9.38 -10.89 7.31
C GLU A 21 10.66 -10.15 7.69
N VAL A 22 11.76 -10.53 7.04
CA VAL A 22 13.07 -9.90 7.18
C VAL A 22 13.37 -9.19 5.87
N PHE A 23 13.65 -7.90 5.98
CA PHE A 23 14.00 -7.05 4.84
C PHE A 23 15.49 -6.75 4.85
N VAL A 24 16.11 -6.82 3.67
CA VAL A 24 17.55 -6.65 3.50
C VAL A 24 17.87 -5.68 2.37
N VAL A 25 18.82 -4.78 2.63
CA VAL A 25 19.36 -3.87 1.61
C VAL A 25 20.55 -4.57 0.93
N PRO A 26 20.51 -4.82 -0.39
CA PRO A 26 21.57 -5.51 -1.10
C PRO A 26 22.86 -4.68 -1.08
N GLY A 27 24.00 -5.37 -1.05
CA GLY A 27 25.32 -4.74 -1.02
C GLY A 27 26.32 -5.40 -1.96
N SER A 28 27.42 -4.69 -2.24
CA SER A 28 28.51 -5.22 -3.09
C SER A 28 29.01 -6.57 -2.55
N VAL A 29 29.16 -7.55 -3.45
CA VAL A 29 29.70 -8.89 -3.12
C VAL A 29 31.16 -8.84 -2.67
N PHE A 30 31.88 -7.76 -2.98
CA PHE A 30 33.26 -7.55 -2.56
C PHE A 30 33.37 -6.84 -1.20
N ALA A 31 32.25 -6.34 -0.66
CA ALA A 31 32.23 -5.67 0.62
C ALA A 31 31.97 -6.67 1.75
N GLN A 32 32.97 -6.91 2.59
CA GLN A 32 32.85 -7.81 3.75
C GLN A 32 31.67 -7.43 4.69
N ALA A 33 31.36 -6.14 4.80
CA ALA A 33 30.24 -5.63 5.58
C ALA A 33 28.85 -5.98 4.99
N SER A 34 28.78 -6.49 3.75
CA SER A 34 27.53 -6.90 3.08
C SER A 34 27.35 -8.41 3.04
N GLU A 35 28.36 -9.20 3.41
CA GLU A 35 28.33 -10.67 3.35
C GLU A 35 27.12 -11.27 4.10
N GLY A 36 26.87 -10.80 5.32
CA GLY A 36 25.73 -11.28 6.12
C GLY A 36 24.38 -10.88 5.54
N THR A 37 24.32 -9.71 4.89
CA THR A 37 23.09 -9.19 4.27
C THR A 37 22.77 -9.97 2.99
N ASN A 38 23.80 -10.28 2.20
CA ASN A 38 23.69 -11.09 0.99
C ASN A 38 23.42 -12.58 1.29
N ALA A 39 23.92 -13.10 2.43
CA ALA A 39 23.55 -14.43 2.91
C ALA A 39 22.07 -14.52 3.26
N MET A 40 21.55 -13.55 4.03
CA MET A 40 20.11 -13.46 4.34
C MET A 40 19.25 -13.37 3.07
N LEU A 41 19.69 -12.62 2.05
CA LEU A 41 19.00 -12.55 0.76
C LEU A 41 18.93 -13.93 0.07
N ARG A 42 19.98 -14.76 0.18
CA ARG A 42 19.98 -16.14 -0.31
C ARG A 42 19.00 -17.02 0.47
N ASP A 43 18.87 -16.78 1.76
CA ASP A 43 18.00 -17.55 2.67
C ASP A 43 16.50 -17.17 2.54
N GLY A 44 16.17 -16.25 1.62
CA GLY A 44 14.79 -15.86 1.34
C GLY A 44 14.35 -14.55 2.01
N ALA A 45 15.27 -13.79 2.59
CA ALA A 45 14.96 -12.43 3.03
C ALA A 45 14.55 -11.55 1.84
N ARG A 46 13.66 -10.60 2.09
CA ARG A 46 13.03 -9.75 1.09
C ARG A 46 13.92 -8.55 0.78
N ILE A 47 14.11 -8.26 -0.50
CA ILE A 47 15.01 -7.18 -0.93
C ILE A 47 14.32 -5.83 -0.85
N VAL A 48 15.01 -4.83 -0.31
CA VAL A 48 14.52 -3.43 -0.26
C VAL A 48 15.61 -2.46 -0.63
N ARG A 49 15.26 -1.38 -1.32
CA ARG A 49 16.18 -0.32 -1.74
C ARG A 49 16.08 0.90 -0.82
N ASP A 50 14.88 1.19 -0.34
CA ASP A 50 14.59 2.30 0.54
C ASP A 50 13.43 1.96 1.52
N GLY A 51 13.05 2.93 2.35
CA GLY A 51 11.96 2.74 3.31
C GLY A 51 10.58 2.65 2.67
N ALA A 52 10.39 3.14 1.44
CA ALA A 52 9.12 3.03 0.73
C ALA A 52 8.86 1.57 0.31
N ASP A 53 9.88 0.85 -0.15
CA ASP A 53 9.76 -0.58 -0.46
C ASP A 53 9.25 -1.40 0.75
N VAL A 54 9.69 -1.06 1.97
CA VAL A 54 9.20 -1.71 3.21
C VAL A 54 7.73 -1.37 3.49
N LEU A 55 7.35 -0.11 3.31
CA LEU A 55 5.97 0.35 3.52
C LEU A 55 5.02 -0.25 2.49
N ASP A 56 5.44 -0.35 1.24
CA ASP A 56 4.65 -0.96 0.16
C ASP A 56 4.44 -2.45 0.42
N ASP A 57 5.49 -3.18 0.80
CA ASP A 57 5.38 -4.61 1.10
C ASP A 57 4.51 -4.90 2.33
N LEU A 58 4.55 -4.03 3.34
CA LEU A 58 3.68 -4.14 4.51
C LEU A 58 2.26 -3.59 4.27
N ASN A 59 1.97 -3.02 3.09
CA ASN A 59 0.74 -2.27 2.79
C ASN A 59 0.45 -1.14 3.80
N LEU A 60 1.52 -0.52 4.32
CA LEU A 60 1.49 0.57 5.30
C LEU A 60 1.78 1.94 4.68
N GLY A 61 1.99 2.01 3.36
CA GLY A 61 2.16 3.25 2.62
C GLY A 61 0.92 4.14 2.71
N MET A 62 0.92 5.10 3.64
CA MET A 62 -0.02 6.22 3.63
C MET A 62 0.14 6.98 2.31
N GLY A 63 -0.89 6.94 1.45
CA GLY A 63 -1.05 7.89 0.34
C GLY A 63 -0.35 7.54 -0.98
N ARG A 64 0.15 6.33 -1.17
CA ARG A 64 0.53 5.85 -2.51
C ARG A 64 -0.06 4.48 -2.79
N VAL A 65 -1.38 4.47 -2.99
CA VAL A 65 -1.95 3.52 -3.94
C VAL A 65 -1.16 3.71 -5.23
N SER A 66 -0.26 2.76 -5.51
CA SER A 66 0.58 2.76 -6.69
C SER A 66 -0.27 3.17 -7.90
N SER A 67 0.13 4.24 -8.57
CA SER A 67 -0.51 4.71 -9.81
C SER A 67 -0.61 3.62 -10.88
N VAL A 68 0.18 2.56 -10.74
CA VAL A 68 0.15 1.34 -11.58
C VAL A 68 -1.06 0.44 -11.28
N GLN A 69 -1.55 0.36 -10.03
CA GLN A 69 -2.77 -0.37 -9.69
C GLN A 69 -4.04 0.46 -9.94
N GLN A 70 -3.97 1.80 -9.89
CA GLN A 70 -5.06 2.65 -10.37
C GLN A 70 -5.28 2.54 -11.89
N ALA A 71 -4.25 2.17 -12.66
CA ALA A 71 -4.34 2.03 -14.11
C ALA A 71 -4.99 0.74 -14.61
N GLN A 72 -5.29 -0.23 -13.73
CA GLN A 72 -5.87 -1.53 -14.12
C GLN A 72 -7.25 -1.83 -13.54
N MET A 73 -7.83 -0.93 -12.74
CA MET A 73 -9.25 -1.06 -12.43
C MET A 73 -10.05 -0.51 -13.61
N PRO A 74 -10.92 -1.32 -14.26
CA PRO A 74 -11.88 -0.81 -15.22
C PRO A 74 -12.93 -0.04 -14.42
N LEU A 75 -12.59 1.20 -14.07
CA LEU A 75 -13.54 2.15 -13.53
C LEU A 75 -14.44 2.55 -14.69
N ASP A 76 -15.73 2.29 -14.53
CA ASP A 76 -16.73 2.83 -15.44
C ASP A 76 -16.65 4.37 -15.43
N ASP A 77 -17.06 5.05 -16.49
CA ASP A 77 -16.94 6.51 -16.59
C ASP A 77 -17.56 7.24 -15.39
N ASN A 78 -18.67 6.70 -14.87
CA ASN A 78 -19.35 7.20 -13.68
C ASN A 78 -18.57 6.94 -12.38
N GLU A 79 -17.87 5.80 -12.25
CA GLU A 79 -17.00 5.52 -11.11
C GLU A 79 -15.82 6.49 -11.10
N ARG A 80 -15.23 6.77 -12.27
CA ARG A 80 -14.11 7.72 -12.39
C ARG A 80 -14.52 9.13 -11.98
N LEU A 81 -15.69 9.62 -12.43
CA LEU A 81 -16.20 10.94 -12.05
C LEU A 81 -16.38 11.06 -10.53
N LEU A 82 -16.98 10.05 -9.90
CA LEU A 82 -17.20 10.02 -8.47
C LEU A 82 -15.88 9.96 -7.69
N TYR A 83 -14.92 9.16 -8.16
CA TYR A 83 -13.57 9.09 -7.60
C TYR A 83 -12.81 10.41 -7.70
N MET A 84 -13.01 11.16 -8.79
CA MET A 84 -12.42 12.49 -8.97
C MET A 84 -13.08 13.56 -8.08
N ALA A 85 -14.32 13.36 -7.64
CA ALA A 85 -14.99 14.24 -6.68
C ALA A 85 -14.55 14.00 -5.23
N LEU A 86 -14.08 12.79 -4.91
CA LEU A 86 -13.52 12.46 -3.58
C LEU A 86 -12.19 13.21 -3.33
N ARG A 87 -12.08 13.78 -2.13
CA ARG A 87 -10.90 14.52 -1.62
C ARG A 87 -10.40 13.85 -0.34
N ASP A 88 -9.35 14.42 0.27
CA ASP A 88 -8.79 13.93 1.53
C ASP A 88 -9.73 14.13 2.73
N GLU A 89 -10.76 14.96 2.59
CA GLU A 89 -11.80 15.19 3.60
C GLU A 89 -13.06 14.37 3.30
N ALA A 90 -13.76 13.94 4.36
CA ALA A 90 -14.97 13.15 4.25
C ALA A 90 -16.14 14.01 3.72
N ARG A 91 -16.78 13.56 2.63
CA ARG A 91 -17.89 14.29 1.97
C ARG A 91 -19.18 13.50 1.94
N HIS A 92 -20.30 14.19 2.00
CA HIS A 92 -21.63 13.57 1.97
C HIS A 92 -21.92 13.00 0.57
N ILE A 93 -22.65 11.89 0.52
CA ILE A 93 -23.06 11.24 -0.72
C ILE A 93 -23.78 12.18 -1.69
N ASP A 94 -24.63 13.08 -1.19
CA ASP A 94 -25.40 14.00 -2.04
C ASP A 94 -24.51 15.01 -2.76
N GLU A 95 -23.48 15.54 -2.09
CA GLU A 95 -22.53 16.47 -2.71
C GLU A 95 -21.67 15.78 -3.77
N LEU A 96 -21.27 14.52 -3.50
CA LEU A 96 -20.53 13.69 -4.45
C LEU A 96 -21.39 13.36 -5.67
N ALA A 97 -22.68 13.08 -5.45
CA ALA A 97 -23.64 12.79 -6.51
C ALA A 97 -23.87 14.04 -7.39
N GLU A 98 -24.04 15.21 -6.78
CA GLU A 98 -24.23 16.48 -7.50
C GLU A 98 -23.02 16.84 -8.37
N GLU A 99 -21.80 16.73 -7.83
CA GLU A 99 -20.56 17.05 -8.55
C GLU A 99 -20.26 16.03 -9.67
N ALA A 100 -20.58 14.76 -9.45
CA ALA A 100 -20.44 13.72 -10.47
C ALA A 100 -21.59 13.74 -11.51
N GLY A 101 -22.64 14.53 -11.30
CA GLY A 101 -23.84 14.56 -12.15
C GLY A 101 -24.65 13.27 -12.11
N LEU A 102 -24.58 12.52 -11.00
CA LEU A 102 -25.24 11.23 -10.81
C LEU A 102 -26.45 11.36 -9.87
N GLY A 103 -27.45 10.50 -10.04
CA GLY A 103 -28.53 10.40 -9.06
C GLY A 103 -28.03 9.77 -7.75
N ALA A 104 -28.54 10.21 -6.59
CA ALA A 104 -28.11 9.73 -5.27
C ALA A 104 -28.14 8.20 -5.13
N GLY A 105 -29.13 7.53 -5.72
CA GLY A 105 -29.21 6.06 -5.74
C GLY A 105 -28.11 5.38 -6.56
N GLN A 106 -27.70 6.01 -7.67
CA GLN A 106 -26.61 5.53 -8.51
C GLN A 106 -25.26 5.77 -7.83
N ALA A 107 -25.06 6.97 -7.25
CA ALA A 107 -23.85 7.29 -6.48
C ALA A 107 -23.66 6.34 -5.30
N GLY A 108 -24.73 6.00 -4.57
CA GLY A 108 -24.66 5.06 -3.45
C GLY A 108 -24.26 3.64 -3.87
N ALA A 109 -24.80 3.13 -4.97
CA ALA A 109 -24.43 1.81 -5.50
C ALA A 109 -22.96 1.77 -5.95
N LEU A 110 -22.49 2.85 -6.61
CA LEU A 110 -21.09 2.96 -7.02
C LEU A 110 -20.16 3.10 -5.81
N LEU A 111 -20.47 3.95 -4.83
CA LEU A 111 -19.66 4.09 -3.61
C LEU A 111 -19.54 2.78 -2.83
N LEU A 112 -20.63 2.01 -2.72
CA LEU A 112 -20.58 0.68 -2.13
C LEU A 112 -19.66 -0.27 -2.91
N THR A 113 -19.77 -0.26 -4.25
CA THR A 113 -18.90 -1.07 -5.12
C THR A 113 -17.43 -0.67 -4.96
N MET A 114 -17.17 0.63 -4.86
CA MET A 114 -15.83 1.18 -4.64
C MET A 114 -15.29 0.88 -3.24
N GLU A 115 -16.15 0.82 -2.23
CA GLU A 115 -15.79 0.43 -0.86
C GLU A 115 -15.39 -1.05 -0.81
N LEU A 116 -16.14 -1.92 -1.51
CA LEU A 116 -15.80 -3.33 -1.67
C LEU A 116 -14.49 -3.53 -2.46
N LYS A 117 -14.22 -2.68 -3.45
CA LYS A 117 -12.93 -2.61 -4.16
C LYS A 117 -11.81 -2.01 -3.32
N GLY A 118 -12.12 -1.45 -2.14
CA GLY A 118 -11.15 -0.83 -1.23
C GLY A 118 -10.66 0.55 -1.67
N LEU A 119 -11.34 1.22 -2.59
CA LEU A 119 -10.96 2.55 -3.13
C LEU A 119 -11.45 3.71 -2.25
N VAL A 120 -12.55 3.51 -1.54
CA VAL A 120 -13.20 4.50 -0.67
C VAL A 120 -13.54 3.85 0.67
N ARG A 121 -13.70 4.67 1.70
CA ARG A 121 -14.10 4.22 3.03
C ARG A 121 -15.25 5.07 3.55
N ASN A 122 -16.26 4.41 4.11
CA ASN A 122 -17.35 5.09 4.80
C ASN A 122 -16.90 5.52 6.21
N HIS A 123 -17.04 6.81 6.52
CA HIS A 123 -16.71 7.41 7.82
C HIS A 123 -17.93 7.51 8.76
N GLY A 124 -19.08 6.95 8.35
CA GLY A 124 -20.35 7.03 9.04
C GLY A 124 -21.22 8.18 8.51
N ALA A 125 -22.52 8.12 8.80
CA ALA A 125 -23.51 9.15 8.41
C ALA A 125 -23.51 9.52 6.90
N GLN A 126 -23.27 8.54 6.02
CA GLN A 126 -23.18 8.72 4.56
C GLN A 126 -22.01 9.61 4.09
N PHE A 127 -20.98 9.77 4.92
CA PHE A 127 -19.74 10.44 4.54
C PHE A 127 -18.70 9.43 4.02
N TYR A 128 -18.10 9.76 2.88
CA TYR A 128 -17.08 8.94 2.23
C TYR A 128 -15.77 9.69 2.08
N VAL A 129 -14.66 8.99 2.29
CA VAL A 129 -13.29 9.49 2.11
C VAL A 129 -12.50 8.54 1.22
N ARG A 130 -11.53 9.09 0.49
CA ARG A 130 -10.60 8.31 -0.34
C ARG A 130 -9.66 7.49 0.56
N ARG A 131 -9.39 6.23 0.19
CA ARG A 131 -8.40 5.37 0.87
C ARG A 131 -7.00 5.57 0.30
#